data_AF-A0A4P5SWB5-F1
#
_entry.id   AF-A0A4P5SWB5-F1
#
_cell.length_a   1.000
_cell.length_b   1.000
_cell.length_c   1.000
_cell.angle_alpha   90.00
_cell.angle_beta   90.00
_cell.angle_gamma   90.00
#
_symmetry.space_group_name_H-M   'P 1'
#
loop_
_entity.id
_entity.type
_entity.pdbx_description
1 polymer ?
#
loop_
_entity_poly.entity_id
_entity_poly.type
_entity_poly.pdbx_seq_one_letter_code
_entity_poly.pdbx_strand_id
1 'polypeptide(L)'
;MSDISSPSHFTLPEVGDEAKELGTITTPYGDAGVFIGRYPSGGAISVQLVDPENGGDFATFSVNLPRMNHLLREREFFAKTWSENWFMVSPLLVRGWFEDTGRRVQSDWAEVQIWRIE
;
A
#
# COMPACT_ATOMS: atom_id res chain seq x y z
N MET A 1 0.96 37.63 22.95
CA MET A 1 0.04 37.40 21.81
C MET A 1 0.68 36.31 20.97
N SER A 2 -0.06 35.23 20.83
CA SER A 2 0.35 33.90 20.40
C SER A 2 0.97 33.87 19.00
N ASP A 3 2.23 33.43 18.93
CA ASP A 3 2.83 32.86 17.73
C ASP A 3 2.08 31.57 17.41
N ILE A 4 1.20 31.62 16.41
CA ILE A 4 0.59 30.42 15.86
C ILE A 4 1.68 29.76 15.02
N SER A 5 2.27 28.74 15.63
CA SER A 5 3.16 27.78 14.99
C SER A 5 2.60 27.38 13.62
N SER A 6 3.41 27.59 12.58
CA SER A 6 3.18 27.12 11.23
C SER A 6 2.67 25.68 11.25
N PRO A 7 1.69 25.29 10.41
CA PRO A 7 1.33 23.89 10.28
C PRO A 7 2.59 23.17 9.81
N SER A 8 3.02 22.20 10.61
CA SER A 8 4.11 21.30 10.31
C SER A 8 3.89 20.76 8.91
N HIS A 9 4.75 21.12 7.96
CA HIS A 9 4.75 20.51 6.64
C HIS A 9 5.17 19.06 6.87
N PHE A 10 4.19 18.19 7.06
CA PHE A 10 4.40 16.78 7.25
C PHE A 10 4.61 16.18 5.87
N THR A 11 5.84 15.74 5.62
CA THR A 11 6.19 14.98 4.44
C THR A 11 5.53 13.61 4.57
N LEU A 12 4.63 13.28 3.63
CA LEU A 12 4.20 11.90 3.38
C LEU A 12 5.42 10.96 3.46
N PRO A 13 5.33 9.74 4.01
CA PRO A 13 6.48 8.86 4.21
C PRO A 13 7.20 8.56 2.89
N GLU A 14 8.21 9.37 2.52
CA GLU A 14 8.83 9.46 1.18
C GLU A 14 8.03 8.70 0.12
N VAL A 15 6.79 9.16 -0.06
CA VAL A 15 5.94 8.75 -1.15
C VAL A 15 6.62 9.41 -2.33
N GLY A 16 7.63 8.73 -2.89
CA GLY A 16 8.53 9.33 -3.87
C GLY A 16 7.72 10.06 -4.93
N ASP A 17 8.28 11.14 -5.50
CA ASP A 17 7.62 12.14 -6.37
C ASP A 17 6.74 11.59 -7.53
N GLU A 18 6.64 10.28 -7.71
CA GLU A 18 5.85 9.53 -8.70
C GLU A 18 4.62 8.78 -8.14
N ALA A 19 4.27 8.92 -6.86
CA ALA A 19 3.16 8.14 -6.33
C ALA A 19 1.81 8.57 -6.91
N LYS A 20 1.01 7.56 -7.26
CA LYS A 20 -0.29 7.72 -7.89
C LYS A 20 -1.39 7.37 -6.91
N GLU A 21 -2.27 8.33 -6.65
CA GLU A 21 -3.52 8.08 -5.96
C GLU A 21 -4.48 7.29 -6.87
N LEU A 22 -5.13 6.26 -6.30
CA LEU A 22 -6.20 5.50 -6.97
C LEU A 22 -7.59 5.94 -6.50
N GLY A 23 -7.70 6.43 -5.27
CA GLY A 23 -8.92 6.91 -4.63
C GLY A 23 -9.10 6.27 -3.25
N THR A 24 -10.33 6.31 -2.72
CA THR A 24 -10.62 5.90 -1.34
C THR A 24 -11.32 4.53 -1.25
N ILE A 25 -11.07 3.80 -0.16
CA ILE A 25 -11.85 2.65 0.30
C ILE A 25 -12.36 2.87 1.73
N THR A 26 -13.46 2.20 2.07
CA THR A 26 -13.96 2.15 3.46
C THR A 26 -13.44 0.91 4.16
N THR A 27 -12.89 1.09 5.36
CA THR A 27 -12.41 0.01 6.24
C THR A 27 -13.14 0.05 7.59
N PRO A 28 -13.04 -1.00 8.43
CA PRO A 28 -13.57 -0.96 9.80
C PRO A 28 -12.97 0.14 10.69
N TYR A 29 -11.82 0.72 10.29
CA TYR A 29 -11.12 1.75 11.05
C TYR A 29 -11.34 3.17 10.50
N GLY A 30 -12.15 3.30 9.45
CA GLY A 30 -12.38 4.55 8.73
C GLY A 30 -12.09 4.45 7.25
N ASP A 31 -12.31 5.55 6.55
CA ASP A 31 -11.96 5.68 5.14
C ASP A 31 -10.45 5.84 4.98
N ALA A 32 -9.90 5.28 3.90
CA ALA A 32 -8.48 5.31 3.60
C ALA A 32 -8.23 5.62 2.13
N GLY A 33 -7.41 6.63 1.85
CA GLY A 33 -6.90 6.91 0.50
C GLY A 33 -5.85 5.88 0.10
N VAL A 34 -5.90 5.39 -1.13
CA VAL A 34 -5.04 4.33 -1.65
C VAL A 34 -4.04 4.91 -2.65
N PHE A 35 -2.76 4.68 -2.37
CA PHE A 35 -1.63 5.20 -3.15
C PHE A 35 -0.74 4.07 -3.63
N ILE A 36 -0.29 4.18 -4.87
CA ILE A 36 0.71 3.30 -5.47
C ILE A 36 2.01 4.08 -5.60
N GLY A 37 3.09 3.51 -5.10
CA GLY A 37 4.44 4.03 -5.28
C GLY A 37 5.45 2.90 -5.51
N ARG A 38 6.69 3.14 -5.11
CA ARG A 38 7.74 2.13 -5.08
C ARG A 38 8.49 2.17 -3.76
N TYR A 39 8.90 1.01 -3.26
CA TYR A 39 9.84 0.94 -2.16
C TYR A 39 11.19 1.54 -2.59
N PRO A 40 11.79 2.45 -1.80
CA PRO A 40 13.09 3.07 -2.13
C PRO A 40 14.21 2.04 -2.33
N SER A 41 14.18 0.96 -1.54
CA SER A 41 15.08 -0.18 -1.68
C SER A 41 14.38 -1.35 -2.37
N GLY A 42 14.99 -1.90 -3.41
CA GLY A 42 14.46 -3.03 -4.18
C GLY A 42 13.45 -2.65 -5.28
N GLY A 43 12.89 -1.44 -5.25
CA GLY A 43 12.10 -0.86 -6.35
C GLY A 43 10.75 -1.54 -6.63
N ALA A 44 10.35 -2.52 -5.81
CA ALA A 44 9.05 -3.15 -5.92
C ALA A 44 7.92 -2.13 -5.68
N ILE A 45 6.76 -2.40 -6.26
CA ILE A 45 5.56 -1.58 -6.05
C ILE A 45 5.21 -1.56 -4.57
N SER A 46 4.91 -0.37 -4.05
CA SER A 46 4.31 -0.18 -2.74
C SER A 46 2.83 0.18 -2.91
N VAL A 47 1.97 -0.40 -2.06
CA VAL A 47 0.57 -0.01 -1.93
C VAL A 47 0.37 0.48 -0.51
N GLN A 48 0.14 1.79 -0.37
CA GLN A 48 -0.02 2.47 0.91
C GLN A 48 -1.45 2.99 1.05
N LEU A 49 -1.92 2.97 2.28
CA LEU A 49 -3.18 3.54 2.70
C LEU A 49 -2.85 4.72 3.61
N VAL A 50 -3.48 5.85 3.35
CA VAL A 50 -3.35 7.08 4.14
C VAL A 50 -4.70 7.54 4.64
N ASP A 51 -4.71 8.18 5.80
CA ASP A 51 -5.88 8.88 6.32
C ASP A 51 -6.21 10.05 5.38
N PRO A 52 -7.41 10.08 4.76
CA PRO A 52 -7.77 11.12 3.81
C PRO A 52 -7.97 12.50 4.44
N GLU A 53 -8.17 12.59 5.76
CA GLU A 53 -8.41 13.86 6.44
C GLU A 53 -7.12 14.61 6.76
N ASN A 54 -6.09 13.87 7.19
CA ASN A 54 -4.82 14.46 7.66
C ASN A 54 -3.58 14.00 6.89
N GLY A 55 -3.71 13.05 5.95
CA GLY A 55 -2.61 12.51 5.14
C GLY A 55 -1.66 11.59 5.91
N GLY A 56 -2.00 11.23 7.15
CA GLY A 56 -1.19 10.37 8.00
C GLY A 56 -1.20 8.91 7.56
N ASP A 57 -0.17 8.17 7.97
CA ASP A 57 -0.04 6.75 7.65
C ASP A 57 -1.19 5.95 8.26
N PHE A 58 -1.91 5.20 7.40
CA PHE A 58 -3.00 4.33 7.83
C PHE A 58 -2.55 2.87 7.84
N ALA A 59 -2.05 2.38 6.70
CA ALA A 59 -1.50 1.04 6.56
C ALA A 59 -0.60 0.91 5.33
N THR A 60 0.21 -0.15 5.28
CA THR A 60 0.89 -0.57 4.04
C THR A 60 0.37 -1.94 3.64
N PHE A 61 -0.32 -2.02 2.51
CA PHE A 61 -0.95 -3.24 2.00
C PHE A 61 0.00 -4.14 1.21
N SER A 62 1.14 -3.61 0.75
CA SER A 62 2.21 -4.41 0.16
C SER A 62 3.25 -4.83 1.19
N VAL A 63 4.08 -5.82 0.84
CA VAL A 63 5.32 -6.14 1.58
C VAL A 63 6.52 -6.11 0.63
N ASN A 64 7.64 -5.55 1.09
CA ASN A 64 8.87 -5.53 0.31
C ASN A 64 9.68 -6.81 0.58
N LEU A 65 9.90 -7.63 -0.44
CA LEU A 65 10.71 -8.85 -0.35
C LEU A 65 11.81 -8.82 -1.42
N PRO A 66 12.86 -7.97 -1.28
CA PRO A 66 13.83 -7.73 -2.34
C PRO A 66 14.49 -8.99 -2.92
N ARG A 67 14.76 -9.99 -2.07
CA ARG A 67 15.33 -11.29 -2.49
C ARG A 67 14.41 -12.09 -3.41
N MET A 68 13.11 -11.83 -3.35
CA MET A 68 12.05 -12.52 -4.09
C MET A 68 11.50 -11.69 -5.26
N ASN A 69 11.94 -10.43 -5.46
CA ASN A 69 11.43 -9.56 -6.51
C ASN A 69 11.53 -10.16 -7.93
N HIS A 70 12.50 -11.06 -8.16
CA HIS A 70 12.64 -11.79 -9.42
C HIS A 70 11.44 -12.69 -9.77
N LEU A 71 10.55 -12.96 -8.81
CA LEU A 71 9.31 -13.72 -9.00
C LEU A 71 8.13 -12.86 -9.48
N LEU A 72 8.23 -11.53 -9.36
CA LEU A 72 7.21 -10.59 -9.80
C LEU A 72 7.32 -10.35 -11.31
N ARG A 73 6.17 -10.23 -11.96
CA ARG A 73 6.03 -9.73 -13.34
C ARG A 73 5.76 -8.23 -13.31
N GLU A 74 5.63 -7.65 -14.50
CA GLU A 74 5.25 -6.25 -14.63
C GLU A 74 3.94 -5.96 -13.88
N ARG A 75 3.89 -4.84 -13.16
CA ARG A 75 2.74 -4.40 -12.36
C ARG A 75 2.32 -5.34 -11.23
N GLU A 76 3.12 -6.36 -10.92
CA GLU A 76 2.86 -7.24 -9.78
C GLU A 76 3.56 -6.76 -8.51
N PHE A 77 2.95 -7.09 -7.37
CA PHE A 77 3.50 -6.83 -6.04
C PHE A 77 3.11 -7.92 -5.07
N PHE A 78 3.83 -7.99 -3.95
CA PHE A 78 3.50 -8.89 -2.85
C PHE A 78 2.46 -8.24 -1.94
N ALA A 79 1.25 -8.79 -1.91
CA ALA A 79 0.16 -8.30 -1.07
C ALA A 79 0.24 -8.90 0.33
N LYS A 80 0.19 -8.02 1.33
CA LYS A 80 0.11 -8.35 2.76
C LYS A 80 -1.36 -8.51 3.13
N THR A 81 -1.92 -9.69 2.90
CA THR A 81 -3.35 -10.00 3.08
C THR A 81 -3.69 -10.60 4.45
N TRP A 82 -2.77 -10.52 5.40
CA TRP A 82 -2.89 -11.08 6.75
C TRP A 82 -2.81 -9.99 7.82
N SER A 83 -3.01 -10.41 9.09
CA SER A 83 -3.05 -9.51 10.26
C SER A 83 -4.00 -8.34 10.02
N GLU A 84 -3.68 -7.13 10.46
CA GLU A 84 -4.53 -5.94 10.36
C GLU A 84 -5.02 -5.60 8.94
N ASN A 85 -4.33 -6.09 7.90
CA ASN A 85 -4.66 -5.81 6.51
C ASN A 85 -5.75 -6.71 5.91
N TRP A 86 -6.16 -7.78 6.59
CA TRP A 86 -7.12 -8.73 6.02
C TRP A 86 -8.45 -8.07 5.63
N PHE A 87 -8.86 -7.05 6.39
CA PHE A 87 -10.08 -6.26 6.14
C PHE A 87 -10.02 -5.42 4.85
N MET A 88 -8.83 -5.15 4.32
CA MET A 88 -8.64 -4.33 3.11
C MET A 88 -8.81 -5.16 1.83
N VAL A 89 -8.74 -6.50 1.92
CA VAL A 89 -8.75 -7.39 0.74
C VAL A 89 -10.01 -7.20 -0.11
N SER A 90 -11.20 -7.35 0.50
CA SER A 90 -12.46 -7.23 -0.25
C SER A 90 -12.69 -5.82 -0.79
N PRO A 91 -12.52 -4.74 0.00
CA PRO A 91 -12.63 -3.38 -0.51
C PRO A 91 -11.70 -3.10 -1.70
N LEU A 92 -10.44 -3.51 -1.64
CA LEU A 92 -9.47 -3.27 -2.72
C LEU A 92 -9.83 -4.03 -4.01
N LEU A 93 -10.23 -5.30 -3.91
CA LEU A 93 -10.62 -6.10 -5.08
C LEU A 93 -11.90 -5.60 -5.74
N VAL A 94 -12.92 -5.21 -4.95
CA VAL A 94 -14.21 -4.71 -5.48
C VAL A 94 -14.05 -3.42 -6.28
N ARG A 95 -13.04 -2.59 -5.97
CA ARG A 95 -12.73 -1.38 -6.75
C ARG A 95 -12.20 -1.68 -8.15
N GLY A 96 -11.69 -2.88 -8.39
CA GLY A 96 -11.12 -3.28 -9.68
C GLY A 96 -9.76 -2.65 -9.98
N TRP A 97 -9.10 -2.02 -9.01
CA TRP A 97 -7.73 -1.49 -9.16
C TRP A 97 -6.66 -2.57 -9.08
N PHE A 98 -6.99 -3.69 -8.45
CA PHE A 98 -6.09 -4.79 -8.21
C PHE A 98 -6.75 -6.12 -8.55
N GLU A 99 -5.93 -7.05 -9.00
CA GLU A 99 -6.30 -8.45 -9.22
C GLU A 99 -5.47 -9.35 -8.30
N ASP A 100 -6.14 -10.27 -7.60
CA ASP A 100 -5.45 -11.44 -7.04
C ASP A 100 -5.15 -12.44 -8.17
N THR A 101 -3.87 -12.60 -8.50
CA THR A 101 -3.43 -13.45 -9.62
C THR A 101 -3.57 -14.95 -9.34
N GLY A 102 -3.90 -15.33 -8.10
CA GLY A 102 -3.87 -16.72 -7.62
C GLY A 102 -2.47 -17.27 -7.36
N ARG A 103 -1.40 -16.54 -7.70
CA ARG A 103 -0.02 -16.94 -7.43
C ARG A 103 0.38 -16.62 -5.99
N ARG A 104 1.19 -17.50 -5.40
CA ARG A 104 1.66 -17.43 -4.01
C ARG A 104 3.16 -17.72 -3.94
N VAL A 105 3.84 -17.15 -2.96
CA VAL A 105 5.26 -17.42 -2.66
C VAL A 105 5.41 -17.66 -1.17
N GLN A 106 6.12 -18.72 -0.80
CA GLN A 106 6.45 -18.98 0.60
C GLN A 106 7.58 -18.05 1.05
N SER A 107 7.29 -17.21 2.05
CA SER A 107 8.31 -16.51 2.83
C SER A 107 8.62 -17.26 4.12
N ASP A 108 9.62 -16.80 4.87
CA ASP A 108 9.99 -17.38 6.17
C ASP A 108 8.84 -17.29 7.21
N TRP A 109 7.88 -16.39 7.00
CA TRP A 109 6.85 -16.05 7.99
C TRP A 109 5.42 -16.32 7.54
N ALA A 110 5.16 -16.27 6.23
CA ALA A 110 3.82 -16.40 5.66
C ALA A 110 3.86 -16.84 4.19
N GLU A 111 2.76 -17.44 3.73
CA GLU A 111 2.48 -17.53 2.30
C GLU A 111 2.01 -16.16 1.80
N VAL A 112 2.78 -15.58 0.90
CA VAL A 112 2.56 -14.21 0.41
C VAL A 112 1.87 -14.25 -0.94
N GLN A 113 0.81 -13.47 -1.08
CA GLN A 113 0.06 -13.39 -2.33
C GLN A 113 0.73 -12.45 -3.31
N ILE A 114 0.70 -12.80 -4.60
CA ILE A 114 1.12 -11.90 -5.68
C ILE A 114 -0.15 -11.32 -6.30
N TRP A 115 -0.30 -10.01 -6.19
CA TRP A 115 -1.39 -9.25 -6.80
C TRP A 115 -0.86 -8.38 -7.94
N ARG A 116 -1.74 -7.95 -8.85
CA ARG A 116 -1.41 -7.11 -10.00
C ARG A 116 -2.24 -5.82 -10.00
N ILE A 117 -1.65 -4.72 -10.46
CA ILE A 117 -2.37 -3.45 -10.71
C ILE A 117 -3.03 -3.50 -12.09
N GLU A 118 -4.31 -3.14 -12.19
CA GLU A 118 -5.07 -3.00 -13.45
C GLU A 118 -5.03 -1.58 -14.04
#